data_AF-A0A2E1Q8K9-F1
#
_entry.id   AF-A0A2E1Q8K9-F1
#
_cell.length_a   1.000
_cell.length_b   1.000
_cell.length_c   1.000
_cell.angle_alpha   90.00
_cell.angle_beta   90.00
_cell.angle_gamma   90.00
#
_symmetry.space_group_name_H-M   'P 1'
#
loop_
_entity.id
_entity.type
_entity.pdbx_description
1 polymer ?
#
loop_
_entity_poly.entity_id
_entity_poly.type
_entity_poly.pdbx_seq_one_letter_code
_entity_poly.pdbx_strand_id
1 'polypeptide(L)'
;MNAVANPGETLPKNMPRGREVLVDKICHLIQATENLMGPSRDLTKITNRFNEKFKNTDLKKLARLVEVAEKNLFIHLSQTTEISPEPTLDDSPAIFRIALDHYKVRVSDEFFKDLEFNDLIELYDMEHFQIFRTFNFYQLSNYTLEDILMNEWYNLYERPAHITDKIMQQVEEHFKSGRNYSKFDVESHIMKEIFAKPRGAFVTRFKSLATTYSDSGEPTGFACAISAKALEADNVELLNLSQL
;
A
#
# COMPACT_ATOMS: atom_id res chain seq x y z
N MET A 1 -16.68 -12.74 -15.59
CA MET A 1 -15.49 -12.18 -16.26
C MET A 1 -14.51 -13.30 -16.48
N ASN A 2 -14.21 -13.63 -17.74
CA ASN A 2 -13.18 -14.62 -18.07
C ASN A 2 -11.82 -13.94 -17.92
N ALA A 3 -10.96 -14.47 -17.03
CA ALA A 3 -9.60 -14.02 -16.90
C ALA A 3 -8.86 -14.29 -18.22
N VAL A 4 -8.54 -13.22 -18.95
CA VAL A 4 -7.61 -13.29 -20.09
C VAL A 4 -6.23 -13.50 -19.48
N ALA A 5 -5.64 -14.68 -19.70
CA ALA A 5 -4.27 -14.96 -19.29
C ALA A 5 -3.32 -14.02 -20.04
N ASN A 6 -2.54 -13.23 -19.31
CA ASN A 6 -1.55 -12.32 -19.86
C ASN A 6 -0.35 -13.13 -20.39
N PRO A 7 -0.08 -13.18 -21.71
CA PRO A 7 1.02 -13.96 -22.25
C PRO A 7 2.27 -13.08 -22.30
N GLY A 8 3.08 -13.07 -21.23
CA GLY A 8 4.38 -12.40 -21.35
C GLY A 8 5.16 -12.06 -20.09
N GLU A 9 4.68 -12.30 -18.88
CA GLU A 9 5.49 -11.99 -17.70
C GLU A 9 6.55 -13.08 -17.45
N THR A 10 7.69 -12.93 -18.11
CA THR A 10 8.90 -13.65 -17.77
C THR A 10 9.42 -13.14 -16.44
N LEU A 11 9.66 -14.05 -15.49
CA LEU A 11 10.31 -13.72 -14.22
C LEU A 11 11.58 -12.87 -14.47
N PRO A 12 11.83 -11.83 -13.66
CA PRO A 12 13.06 -11.07 -13.69
C PRO A 12 14.29 -11.97 -13.83
N LYS A 13 15.14 -11.72 -14.83
CA LYS A 13 16.28 -12.59 -15.20
C LYS A 13 17.28 -12.85 -14.06
N ASN A 14 17.22 -12.06 -12.98
CA ASN A 14 18.15 -12.09 -11.85
C ASN A 14 17.49 -12.54 -10.52
N MET A 15 16.34 -13.21 -10.56
CA MET A 15 15.64 -13.59 -9.34
C MET A 15 16.36 -14.73 -8.58
N PRO A 16 16.55 -14.62 -7.26
CA PRO A 16 17.13 -15.70 -6.47
C PRO A 16 16.31 -16.99 -6.61
N ARG A 17 16.98 -18.12 -6.80
CA ARG A 17 16.31 -19.42 -6.93
C ARG A 17 16.01 -19.98 -5.54
N GLY A 18 14.72 -20.09 -5.22
CA GLY A 18 14.23 -20.82 -4.04
C GLY A 18 13.44 -19.94 -3.06
N ARG A 19 12.38 -20.52 -2.47
CA ARG A 19 11.51 -19.84 -1.49
C ARG A 19 12.29 -19.29 -0.30
N GLU A 20 13.21 -20.08 0.25
CA GLU A 20 14.02 -19.73 1.42
C GLU A 20 14.78 -18.43 1.19
N VAL A 21 15.40 -18.27 0.02
CA VAL A 21 16.15 -17.05 -0.33
C VAL A 21 15.24 -15.82 -0.41
N LEU A 22 14.02 -15.98 -0.94
CA LEU A 22 13.05 -14.89 -1.00
C LEU A 22 12.56 -14.50 0.40
N VAL A 23 12.29 -15.48 1.27
CA VAL A 23 11.89 -15.23 2.66
C VAL A 23 13.01 -14.53 3.43
N ASP A 24 14.24 -15.01 3.33
CA ASP A 24 15.41 -14.39 3.97
C ASP A 24 15.57 -12.94 3.51
N LYS A 25 15.37 -12.68 2.22
CA LYS A 25 15.43 -11.33 1.67
C LYS A 25 14.37 -10.42 2.26
N ILE A 26 13.11 -10.86 2.37
CA ILE A 26 12.06 -10.09 3.05
C ILE A 26 12.44 -9.80 4.52
N CYS A 27 12.97 -10.80 5.23
CA CYS A 27 13.36 -10.62 6.63
C CYS A 27 14.44 -9.55 6.79
N HIS A 28 15.44 -9.52 5.90
CA HIS A 28 16.46 -8.47 5.89
C HIS A 28 15.88 -7.08 5.58
N LEU A 29 14.92 -6.97 4.65
CA LEU A 29 14.27 -5.71 4.33
C LEU A 29 13.43 -5.19 5.50
N ILE A 30 12.73 -6.07 6.20
CA ILE A 30 11.97 -5.72 7.40
C ILE A 30 12.92 -5.24 8.50
N GLN A 31 14.03 -5.94 8.75
CA GLN A 31 15.01 -5.50 9.72
C GLN A 31 15.58 -4.12 9.37
N ALA A 32 15.92 -3.90 8.11
CA ALA A 32 16.44 -2.61 7.64
C ALA A 32 15.42 -1.49 7.87
N THR A 33 14.13 -1.76 7.65
CA THR A 33 13.08 -0.76 7.86
C THR A 33 12.75 -0.56 9.34
N GLU A 34 12.71 -1.62 10.14
CA GLU A 34 12.50 -1.52 11.60
C GLU A 34 13.61 -0.70 12.26
N ASN A 35 14.87 -0.89 11.86
CA ASN A 35 15.99 -0.07 12.35
C ASN A 35 15.80 1.43 12.09
N LEU A 36 15.04 1.82 11.06
CA LEU A 36 14.67 3.21 10.79
C LEU A 36 13.52 3.70 11.68
N MET A 37 12.64 2.79 12.12
CA MET A 37 11.38 3.12 12.80
C MET A 37 11.40 2.90 14.33
N GLY A 38 12.37 2.18 14.89
CA GLY A 38 12.45 1.94 16.34
C GLY A 38 13.16 0.63 16.74
N PRO A 39 13.11 0.24 18.04
CA PRO A 39 13.88 -0.90 18.54
C PRO A 39 13.46 -2.23 17.87
N SER A 40 14.48 -2.96 17.43
CA SER A 40 14.42 -4.23 16.70
C SER A 40 13.58 -5.30 17.39
N ARG A 41 12.69 -5.95 16.62
CA ARG A 41 12.04 -7.20 17.04
C ARG A 41 12.99 -8.39 16.91
N ASP A 42 12.57 -9.53 17.45
CA ASP A 42 13.25 -10.82 17.35
C ASP A 42 13.13 -11.38 15.92
N LEU A 43 14.21 -11.25 15.12
CA LEU A 43 14.26 -11.68 13.73
C LEU A 43 13.87 -13.14 13.52
N THR A 44 14.29 -14.02 14.43
CA THR A 44 13.97 -15.45 14.33
C THR A 44 12.47 -15.66 14.38
N LYS A 45 11.74 -14.91 15.22
CA LYS A 45 10.28 -14.95 15.25
C LYS A 45 9.65 -14.43 13.95
N ILE A 46 10.16 -13.33 13.41
CA ILE A 46 9.68 -12.76 12.14
C ILE A 46 9.86 -13.78 11.02
N THR A 47 11.08 -14.31 10.84
CA THR A 47 11.39 -15.31 9.82
C THR A 47 10.52 -16.55 9.94
N ASN A 48 10.30 -17.06 11.15
CA ASN A 48 9.41 -18.21 11.37
C ASN A 48 7.97 -17.91 10.97
N ARG A 49 7.44 -16.72 11.28
CA ARG A 49 6.09 -16.32 10.84
C ARG A 49 5.99 -16.19 9.33
N PHE A 50 7.00 -15.60 8.67
CA PHE A 50 7.05 -15.52 7.21
C PHE A 50 7.08 -16.92 6.59
N ASN A 51 7.96 -17.79 7.06
CA ASN A 51 8.08 -19.15 6.56
C ASN A 51 6.76 -19.91 6.67
N GLU A 52 6.10 -19.87 7.83
CA GLU A 52 4.81 -20.54 8.01
C GLU A 52 3.71 -19.94 7.13
N LYS A 53 3.62 -18.61 7.07
CA LYS A 53 2.60 -17.92 6.25
C LYS A 53 2.76 -18.21 4.76
N PHE A 54 3.99 -18.15 4.25
CA PHE A 54 4.30 -18.26 2.83
C PHE A 54 4.66 -19.69 2.40
N LYS A 55 4.56 -20.67 3.30
CA LYS A 55 4.85 -22.09 3.06
C LYS A 55 4.08 -22.67 1.87
N ASN A 56 2.87 -22.17 1.64
CA ASN A 56 2.00 -22.63 0.55
C ASN A 56 1.76 -21.55 -0.51
N THR A 57 2.45 -20.41 -0.41
CA THR A 57 2.29 -19.32 -1.38
C THR A 57 3.04 -19.63 -2.66
N ASP A 58 2.41 -19.29 -3.78
CA ASP A 58 3.02 -19.34 -5.10
C ASP A 58 4.33 -18.53 -5.16
N LEU A 59 5.35 -19.09 -5.78
CA LEU A 59 6.68 -18.48 -5.84
C LEU A 59 6.68 -17.14 -6.58
N LYS A 60 5.84 -16.98 -7.62
CA LYS A 60 5.74 -15.72 -8.35
C LYS A 60 5.15 -14.62 -7.47
N LYS A 61 4.09 -14.95 -6.73
CA LYS A 61 3.48 -14.02 -5.75
C LYS A 61 4.49 -13.60 -4.68
N LEU A 62 5.24 -14.56 -4.12
CA LEU A 62 6.26 -14.26 -3.12
C LEU A 62 7.37 -13.37 -3.69
N ALA A 63 7.82 -13.66 -4.91
CA ALA A 63 8.85 -12.87 -5.54
C ALA A 63 8.41 -11.43 -5.84
N ARG A 64 7.16 -11.25 -6.27
CA ARG A 64 6.57 -9.92 -6.46
C ARG A 64 6.48 -9.15 -5.14
N LEU A 65 6.10 -9.80 -4.04
CA LEU A 65 6.11 -9.18 -2.71
C LEU A 65 7.50 -8.69 -2.32
N VAL A 66 8.54 -9.50 -2.58
CA VAL A 66 9.93 -9.12 -2.33
C VAL A 66 10.31 -7.89 -3.15
N GLU A 67 10.04 -7.92 -4.45
CA GLU A 67 10.34 -6.81 -5.35
C GLU A 67 9.67 -5.51 -4.89
N VAL A 68 8.39 -5.57 -4.55
CA VAL A 68 7.65 -4.39 -4.04
C VAL A 68 8.22 -3.90 -2.71
N ALA A 69 8.55 -4.80 -1.79
CA ALA A 69 9.16 -4.42 -0.52
C ALA A 69 10.53 -3.73 -0.72
N GLU A 70 11.37 -4.25 -1.62
CA GLU A 70 12.67 -3.66 -1.95
C GLU A 70 12.54 -2.27 -2.53
N LYS A 71 11.65 -2.12 -3.53
CA LYS A 71 11.43 -0.83 -4.20
C LYS A 71 10.92 0.21 -3.23
N ASN A 72 9.93 -0.16 -2.39
CA ASN A 72 9.42 0.75 -1.38
C ASN A 72 10.52 1.15 -0.39
N LEU A 73 11.28 0.19 0.17
CA LEU A 73 12.41 0.54 1.05
C LEU A 73 13.42 1.47 0.38
N PHE A 74 13.77 1.23 -0.88
CA PHE A 74 14.66 2.10 -1.64
C PHE A 74 14.09 3.53 -1.80
N ILE A 75 12.82 3.65 -2.18
CA ILE A 75 12.13 4.94 -2.33
C ILE A 75 12.22 5.73 -1.02
N HIS A 76 12.01 5.07 0.13
CA HIS A 76 12.11 5.73 1.45
C HIS A 76 13.53 6.12 1.83
N LEU A 77 14.50 5.22 1.63
CA LEU A 77 15.90 5.51 1.88
C LEU A 77 16.43 6.67 1.01
N SER A 78 15.88 6.85 -0.19
CA SER A 78 16.27 7.94 -1.08
C SER A 78 15.89 9.32 -0.53
N GLN A 79 14.86 9.39 0.32
CA GLN A 79 14.45 10.65 0.94
C GLN A 79 15.37 11.12 2.05
N THR A 80 15.83 10.18 2.88
CA THR A 80 16.64 10.49 4.06
C THR A 80 18.00 11.06 3.68
N THR A 81 18.43 10.82 2.43
CA THR A 81 19.69 11.34 1.89
C THR A 81 19.56 12.70 1.21
N GLU A 82 18.37 13.12 0.77
CA GLU A 82 18.20 14.29 -0.09
C GLU A 82 17.42 15.46 0.53
N ILE A 83 16.51 15.23 1.49
CA ILE A 83 15.41 16.20 1.73
C ILE A 83 15.47 16.93 3.08
N SER A 84 16.04 16.37 4.15
CA SER A 84 16.18 17.07 5.45
C SER A 84 17.05 16.25 6.41
N PRO A 85 17.86 16.89 7.28
CA PRO A 85 18.62 16.18 8.33
C PRO A 85 17.74 15.54 9.40
N GLU A 86 16.46 15.93 9.50
CA GLU A 86 15.48 15.25 10.33
C GLU A 86 14.52 14.45 9.43
N PRO A 87 14.51 13.10 9.53
CA PRO A 87 13.58 12.28 8.78
C PRO A 87 12.16 12.51 9.31
N THR A 88 11.44 13.44 8.70
CA THR A 88 10.00 13.58 8.90
C THR A 88 9.31 12.55 7.99
N LEU A 89 8.37 11.77 8.53
CA LEU A 89 7.55 10.81 7.76
C LEU A 89 6.50 11.51 6.86
N ASP A 90 6.83 12.70 6.37
CA ASP A 90 5.90 13.80 6.12
C ASP A 90 5.96 14.21 4.65
N ASP A 91 5.43 13.34 3.79
CA ASP A 91 5.80 13.40 2.38
C ASP A 91 4.76 12.78 1.42
N SER A 92 3.54 13.33 1.33
CA SER A 92 2.60 12.74 0.37
C SER A 92 3.03 12.99 -1.09
N PRO A 93 3.35 14.21 -1.58
CA PRO A 93 3.53 14.41 -3.02
C PRO A 93 4.97 14.16 -3.50
N ALA A 94 5.98 14.48 -2.68
CA ALA A 94 7.39 14.36 -3.07
C ALA A 94 7.84 12.89 -3.15
N ILE A 95 7.55 12.08 -2.12
CA ILE A 95 7.76 10.62 -2.20
C ILE A 95 7.02 10.07 -3.40
N PHE A 96 5.77 10.47 -3.58
CA PHE A 96 4.97 9.87 -4.62
C PHE A 96 5.60 10.13 -6.00
N ARG A 97 6.22 11.29 -6.25
CA ARG A 97 7.02 11.53 -7.46
C ARG A 97 8.22 10.58 -7.57
N ILE A 98 8.98 10.38 -6.50
CA ILE A 98 10.09 9.41 -6.47
C ILE A 98 9.59 8.00 -6.77
N ALA A 99 8.44 7.62 -6.20
CA ALA A 99 7.81 6.34 -6.45
C ALA A 99 7.41 6.19 -7.92
N LEU A 100 6.73 7.17 -8.50
CA LEU A 100 6.38 7.18 -9.93
C LEU A 100 7.61 7.01 -10.83
N ASP A 101 8.68 7.76 -10.56
CA ASP A 101 9.95 7.68 -11.30
C ASP A 101 10.63 6.31 -11.16
N HIS A 102 10.56 5.71 -9.97
CA HIS A 102 11.10 4.39 -9.68
C HIS A 102 10.31 3.28 -10.39
N TYR A 103 8.97 3.38 -10.39
CA TYR A 103 8.09 2.45 -11.08
C TYR A 103 7.97 2.70 -12.58
N LYS A 104 8.58 3.77 -13.11
CA LYS A 104 8.51 4.18 -14.53
C LYS A 104 7.07 4.39 -15.00
N VAL A 105 6.28 5.01 -14.14
CA VAL A 105 4.88 5.35 -14.40
C VAL A 105 4.63 6.83 -14.19
N ARG A 106 3.56 7.35 -14.80
CA ARG A 106 3.13 8.75 -14.72
C ARG A 106 1.65 8.82 -14.37
N VAL A 107 1.23 9.90 -13.73
CA VAL A 107 -0.17 10.21 -13.47
C VAL A 107 -0.50 11.63 -13.94
N SER A 108 -1.78 11.95 -14.08
CA SER A 108 -2.23 13.31 -14.43
C SER A 108 -1.77 14.35 -13.40
N ASP A 109 -1.35 15.53 -13.86
CA ASP A 109 -1.04 16.67 -12.98
C ASP A 109 -2.26 17.11 -12.15
N GLU A 110 -3.47 16.81 -12.60
CA GLU A 110 -4.72 17.06 -11.84
C GLU A 110 -4.76 16.27 -10.54
N PHE A 111 -4.15 15.09 -10.50
CA PHE A 111 -4.04 14.31 -9.27
C PHE A 111 -3.26 15.07 -8.20
N PHE A 112 -2.11 15.64 -8.56
CA PHE A 112 -1.27 16.40 -7.65
C PHE A 112 -1.93 17.68 -7.12
N LYS A 113 -2.80 18.31 -7.91
CA LYS A 113 -3.54 19.51 -7.48
C LYS A 113 -4.54 19.22 -6.36
N ASP A 114 -4.95 17.96 -6.20
CA ASP A 114 -5.90 17.55 -5.18
C ASP A 114 -5.24 17.00 -3.90
N LEU A 115 -3.93 16.75 -3.96
CA LEU A 115 -3.20 16.20 -2.83
C LEU A 115 -3.05 17.25 -1.72
N GLU A 116 -3.42 16.83 -0.51
CA GLU A 116 -3.08 17.52 0.72
C GLU A 116 -1.86 16.86 1.36
N PHE A 117 -1.19 17.64 2.21
CA PHE A 117 0.05 17.25 2.87
C PHE A 117 -0.05 15.90 3.62
N ASN A 118 -1.16 15.68 4.32
CA ASN A 118 -1.40 14.47 5.11
C ASN A 118 -2.21 13.40 4.40
N ASP A 119 -2.46 13.54 3.09
CA ASP A 119 -3.14 12.49 2.36
C ASP A 119 -2.28 11.22 2.32
N LEU A 120 -2.93 10.08 2.46
CA LEU A 120 -2.36 8.80 2.11
C LEU A 120 -2.45 8.64 0.60
N ILE A 121 -1.37 8.18 -0.02
CA ILE A 121 -1.36 7.85 -1.44
C ILE A 121 -1.06 6.38 -1.57
N GLU A 122 -1.84 5.71 -2.42
CA GLU A 122 -1.67 4.31 -2.75
C GLU A 122 -1.52 4.17 -4.26
N LEU A 123 -0.65 3.27 -4.69
CA LEU A 123 -0.43 2.93 -6.09
C LEU A 123 -0.69 1.44 -6.28
N TYR A 124 -1.51 1.13 -7.27
CA TYR A 124 -1.89 -0.22 -7.64
C TYR A 124 -1.55 -0.45 -9.11
N ASP A 125 -1.22 -1.69 -9.45
CA ASP A 125 -1.14 -2.11 -10.84
C ASP A 125 -2.49 -2.60 -11.39
N MET A 126 -2.49 -3.06 -12.64
CA MET A 126 -3.69 -3.57 -13.33
C MET A 126 -4.29 -4.82 -12.69
N GLU A 127 -3.56 -5.52 -11.82
CA GLU A 127 -4.07 -6.69 -11.08
C GLU A 127 -4.60 -6.31 -9.69
N HIS A 128 -4.74 -5.00 -9.42
CA HIS A 128 -5.12 -4.45 -8.13
C HIS A 128 -4.14 -4.82 -7.00
N PHE A 129 -2.90 -5.16 -7.32
CA PHE A 129 -1.86 -5.37 -6.33
C PHE A 129 -1.28 -4.02 -5.92
N GLN A 130 -1.24 -3.76 -4.60
CA GLN A 130 -0.67 -2.52 -4.08
C GLN A 130 0.85 -2.57 -4.21
N ILE A 131 1.40 -1.73 -5.09
CA ILE A 131 2.84 -1.65 -5.33
C ILE A 131 3.49 -0.52 -4.51
N PHE A 132 2.75 0.50 -4.08
CA PHE A 132 3.29 1.56 -3.23
C PHE A 132 2.21 2.16 -2.31
N ARG A 133 2.65 2.64 -1.15
CA ARG A 133 1.85 3.42 -0.20
C ARG A 133 2.75 4.41 0.54
N THR A 134 2.24 5.61 0.83
CA THR A 134 2.95 6.61 1.66
C THR A 134 3.08 6.19 3.12
N PHE A 135 4.19 6.56 3.76
CA PHE A 135 4.56 6.09 5.11
C PHE A 135 3.84 6.80 6.25
N ASN A 136 3.26 7.97 6.00
CA ASN A 136 2.35 8.62 6.96
C ASN A 136 1.17 7.72 7.37
N PHE A 137 0.88 6.66 6.59
CA PHE A 137 -0.01 5.58 7.01
C PHE A 137 0.39 4.90 8.34
N TYR A 138 1.69 4.71 8.61
CA TYR A 138 2.16 4.08 9.86
C TYR A 138 1.95 4.98 11.08
N GLN A 139 1.63 6.26 10.90
CA GLN A 139 1.21 7.13 12.00
C GLN A 139 -0.26 6.92 12.37
N LEU A 140 -1.06 6.34 11.47
CA LEU A 140 -2.50 6.11 11.63
C LEU A 140 -2.83 4.66 12.03
N SER A 141 -1.96 3.74 11.66
CA SER A 141 -2.16 2.30 11.76
C SER A 141 -1.18 1.69 12.77
N ASN A 142 -1.66 0.80 13.63
CA ASN A 142 -0.83 0.04 14.57
C ASN A 142 -0.19 -1.20 13.91
N TYR A 143 -0.52 -1.49 12.65
CA TYR A 143 0.17 -2.53 11.89
C TYR A 143 1.63 -2.19 11.66
N THR A 144 2.48 -3.21 11.77
CA THR A 144 3.87 -3.07 11.36
C THR A 144 4.04 -3.31 9.88
N LEU A 145 5.20 -2.92 9.34
CA LEU A 145 5.57 -3.25 7.97
C LEU A 145 5.44 -4.76 7.70
N GLU A 146 5.83 -5.61 8.66
CA GLU A 146 5.60 -7.05 8.58
C GLU A 146 4.12 -7.38 8.33
N ASP A 147 3.20 -6.83 9.12
CA ASP A 147 1.78 -7.10 8.96
C ASP A 147 1.27 -6.68 7.57
N ILE A 148 1.73 -5.52 7.08
CA ILE A 148 1.39 -4.99 5.75
C ILE A 148 1.94 -5.85 4.63
N LEU A 149 3.21 -6.25 4.68
CA LEU A 149 3.81 -7.11 3.66
C LEU A 149 3.23 -8.53 3.66
N MET A 150 2.77 -8.97 4.82
CA MET A 150 2.20 -10.30 4.97
C MET A 150 0.75 -10.41 4.47
N ASN A 151 -0.01 -9.32 4.42
CA ASN A 151 -1.46 -9.38 4.21
C ASN A 151 -1.89 -8.42 3.11
N GLU A 152 -2.84 -8.84 2.28
CA GLU A 152 -3.54 -7.91 1.41
C GLU A 152 -4.40 -6.94 2.24
N TRP A 153 -4.56 -5.71 1.77
CA TRP A 153 -5.16 -4.62 2.55
C TRP A 153 -6.57 -4.94 3.05
N TYR A 154 -7.37 -5.69 2.28
CA TYR A 154 -8.73 -6.06 2.67
C TYR A 154 -8.78 -7.11 3.78
N ASN A 155 -7.67 -7.80 4.05
CA ASN A 155 -7.55 -8.72 5.20
C ASN A 155 -7.07 -8.00 6.47
N LEU A 156 -6.60 -6.75 6.35
CA LEU A 156 -6.09 -5.97 7.47
C LEU A 156 -7.18 -5.13 8.13
N TYR A 157 -8.25 -4.81 7.42
CA TYR A 157 -9.25 -3.86 7.89
C TYR A 157 -10.66 -4.37 7.70
N GLU A 158 -11.51 -4.14 8.70
CA GLU A 158 -12.95 -4.20 8.50
C GLU A 158 -13.47 -2.82 8.09
N ARG A 159 -14.42 -2.81 7.16
CA ARG A 159 -15.25 -1.66 6.80
C ARG A 159 -16.61 -2.16 6.29
N PRO A 160 -17.64 -1.31 6.22
CA PRO A 160 -18.93 -1.74 5.69
C PRO A 160 -18.81 -2.29 4.26
N ALA A 161 -19.49 -3.42 3.97
CA ALA A 161 -19.35 -4.10 2.68
C ALA A 161 -19.73 -3.20 1.48
N HIS A 162 -20.81 -2.42 1.60
CA HIS A 162 -21.26 -1.50 0.55
C HIS A 162 -20.21 -0.47 0.16
N ILE A 163 -19.33 -0.07 1.10
CA ILE A 163 -18.22 0.84 0.82
C ILE A 163 -17.19 0.16 -0.09
N THR A 164 -16.85 -1.10 0.19
CA THR A 164 -15.94 -1.87 -0.69
C THR A 164 -16.51 -1.96 -2.10
N ASP A 165 -17.78 -2.31 -2.22
CA ASP A 165 -18.44 -2.45 -3.52
C ASP A 165 -18.42 -1.13 -4.28
N LYS A 166 -18.70 0.00 -3.61
CA LYS A 166 -18.67 1.33 -4.20
C LYS A 166 -17.28 1.75 -4.67
N ILE A 167 -16.24 1.46 -3.88
CA ILE A 167 -14.84 1.74 -4.26
C ILE A 167 -14.48 0.94 -5.52
N MET A 168 -14.75 -0.37 -5.53
CA MET A 168 -14.40 -1.24 -6.66
C MET A 168 -15.19 -0.85 -7.92
N GLN A 169 -16.47 -0.51 -7.78
CA GLN A 169 -17.29 -0.01 -8.88
C GLN A 169 -16.70 1.27 -9.48
N GLN A 170 -16.29 2.24 -8.65
CA GLN A 170 -15.71 3.49 -9.16
C GLN A 170 -14.37 3.30 -9.84
N VAL A 171 -13.54 2.38 -9.35
CA VAL A 171 -12.29 2.00 -10.03
C VAL A 171 -12.61 1.43 -11.42
N GLU A 172 -13.59 0.52 -11.53
CA GLU A 172 -14.00 -0.06 -12.81
C GLU A 172 -14.58 0.99 -13.77
N GLU A 173 -15.46 1.87 -13.29
CA GLU A 173 -16.05 2.96 -14.08
C GLU A 173 -15.00 3.97 -14.56
N HIS A 174 -14.01 4.28 -13.72
CA HIS A 174 -12.89 5.14 -14.08
C HIS A 174 -12.12 4.58 -15.27
N PHE A 175 -11.71 3.31 -15.21
CA PHE A 175 -11.04 2.65 -16.33
C PHE A 175 -11.92 2.59 -17.59
N LYS A 176 -13.20 2.24 -17.46
CA LYS A 176 -14.14 2.20 -18.60
C LYS A 176 -14.32 3.56 -19.27
N SER A 177 -14.27 4.64 -18.48
CA SER A 177 -14.44 6.00 -18.99
C SER A 177 -13.24 6.53 -19.79
N GLY A 178 -12.08 5.86 -19.69
CA GLY A 178 -10.82 6.34 -20.30
C GLY A 178 -10.31 7.66 -19.71
N ARG A 179 -10.84 8.08 -18.56
CA ARG A 179 -10.38 9.30 -17.87
C ARG A 179 -9.03 9.05 -17.21
N ASN A 180 -8.19 10.08 -17.21
CA ASN A 180 -6.89 10.02 -16.53
C ASN A 180 -7.01 10.36 -15.04
N TYR A 181 -8.09 11.05 -14.65
CA TYR A 181 -8.37 11.51 -13.30
C TYR A 181 -9.88 11.52 -13.03
N SER A 182 -10.28 11.15 -11.81
CA SER A 182 -11.64 11.29 -11.32
C SER A 182 -11.68 11.52 -9.81
N LYS A 183 -12.78 12.08 -9.33
CA LYS A 183 -13.08 12.18 -7.90
C LYS A 183 -13.76 10.89 -7.45
N PHE A 184 -13.41 10.43 -6.25
CA PHE A 184 -14.20 9.41 -5.59
C PHE A 184 -15.50 10.02 -5.08
N ASP A 185 -16.60 9.35 -5.34
CA ASP A 185 -17.90 9.60 -4.71
C ASP A 185 -18.17 8.46 -3.73
N VAL A 186 -17.31 8.31 -2.73
CA VAL A 186 -17.47 7.34 -1.64
C VAL A 186 -17.53 8.12 -0.34
N GLU A 187 -18.55 7.83 0.45
CA GLU A 187 -18.76 8.44 1.74
C GLU A 187 -17.61 8.11 2.70
N SER A 188 -17.37 9.04 3.63
CA SER A 188 -16.45 8.77 4.72
C SER A 188 -16.93 7.58 5.54
N HIS A 189 -16.00 6.71 5.91
CA HIS A 189 -16.31 5.49 6.63
C HIS A 189 -15.22 5.19 7.65
N ILE A 190 -15.56 4.31 8.58
CA ILE A 190 -14.61 3.84 9.59
C ILE A 190 -13.92 2.60 9.04
N MET A 191 -12.60 2.58 9.15
CA MET A 191 -11.78 1.39 9.00
C MET A 191 -11.28 0.97 10.38
N LYS A 192 -11.48 -0.29 10.77
CA LYS A 192 -10.94 -0.82 12.03
C LYS A 192 -9.96 -1.94 11.75
N GLU A 193 -8.90 -1.99 12.53
CA GLU A 193 -7.86 -3.01 12.43
C GLU A 193 -8.37 -4.35 12.97
N ILE A 194 -8.19 -5.42 12.21
CA ILE A 194 -8.65 -6.76 12.58
C ILE A 194 -7.68 -7.44 13.55
N PHE A 195 -6.37 -7.35 13.32
CA PHE A 195 -5.37 -8.16 14.05
C PHE A 195 -4.32 -7.36 14.82
N ALA A 196 -4.25 -6.04 14.63
CA ALA A 196 -3.30 -5.20 15.35
C ALA A 196 -3.54 -5.20 16.87
N LYS A 197 -2.49 -4.90 17.64
CA LYS A 197 -2.52 -4.83 19.10
C LYS A 197 -1.74 -3.60 19.60
N PRO A 198 -2.41 -2.56 20.17
CA PRO A 198 -3.86 -2.41 20.26
C PRO A 198 -4.51 -2.31 18.87
N ARG A 199 -5.83 -2.58 18.79
CA ARG A 199 -6.59 -2.35 17.56
C ARG A 199 -6.92 -0.87 17.45
N GLY A 200 -6.49 -0.25 16.36
CA GLY A 200 -6.82 1.10 15.99
C GLY A 200 -8.05 1.16 15.10
N ALA A 201 -8.61 2.35 15.01
CA ALA A 201 -9.62 2.70 14.04
C ALA A 201 -9.35 4.12 13.52
N PHE A 202 -9.75 4.37 12.29
CA PHE A 202 -9.61 5.68 11.68
C PHE A 202 -10.76 5.93 10.71
N VAL A 203 -11.14 7.20 10.58
CA VAL A 203 -12.09 7.65 9.56
C VAL A 203 -11.31 7.88 8.27
N THR A 204 -11.75 7.26 7.19
CA THR A 204 -11.18 7.42 5.85
C THR A 204 -12.15 8.09 4.89
N ARG A 205 -11.60 8.79 3.91
CA ARG A 205 -12.30 9.31 2.75
C ARG A 205 -11.42 9.17 1.52
N PHE A 206 -11.87 8.41 0.54
CA PHE A 206 -11.23 8.38 -0.77
C PHE A 206 -11.52 9.72 -1.47
N LYS A 207 -10.47 10.43 -1.92
CA LYS A 207 -10.57 11.77 -2.51
C LYS A 207 -10.59 11.69 -4.04
N SER A 208 -9.55 11.09 -4.60
CA SER A 208 -9.39 11.01 -6.05
C SER A 208 -8.69 9.75 -6.51
N LEU A 209 -8.91 9.43 -7.78
CA LEU A 209 -8.36 8.31 -8.51
C LEU A 209 -7.68 8.85 -9.77
N ALA A 210 -6.50 8.33 -10.09
CA ALA A 210 -5.81 8.63 -11.34
C ALA A 210 -5.32 7.35 -12.01
N THR A 211 -5.45 7.26 -13.32
CA THR A 211 -4.82 6.17 -14.09
C THR A 211 -3.32 6.41 -14.13
N THR A 212 -2.54 5.34 -13.98
CA THR A 212 -1.09 5.41 -14.17
C THR A 212 -0.73 4.93 -15.56
N TYR A 213 0.27 5.56 -16.18
CA TYR A 213 0.70 5.27 -17.54
C TYR A 213 2.20 5.00 -17.60
N SER A 214 2.61 4.05 -18.41
CA SER A 214 4.02 3.87 -18.79
C SER A 214 4.52 5.06 -19.62
N ASP A 215 5.83 5.09 -19.88
CA ASP A 215 6.43 6.06 -20.81
C ASP A 215 5.91 5.93 -22.25
N SER A 216 5.38 4.76 -22.65
CA SER A 216 4.74 4.54 -23.95
C SER A 216 3.29 5.01 -24.00
N GLY A 217 2.72 5.46 -22.87
CA GLY A 217 1.33 5.89 -22.77
C GLY A 217 0.34 4.76 -22.55
N GLU A 218 0.80 3.55 -22.24
CA GLU A 218 -0.06 2.41 -21.93
C GLU A 218 -0.50 2.47 -20.46
N PRO A 219 -1.78 2.18 -20.13
CA PRO A 219 -2.23 2.09 -18.74
C PRO A 219 -1.50 0.98 -17.98
N THR A 220 -0.94 1.31 -16.83
CA THR A 220 -0.18 0.39 -15.96
C THR A 220 -0.88 0.09 -14.64
N GLY A 221 -1.92 0.85 -14.29
CA GLY A 221 -2.62 0.72 -13.02
C GLY A 221 -3.32 2.01 -12.63
N PHE A 222 -3.41 2.27 -11.32
CA PHE A 222 -4.05 3.47 -10.78
C PHE A 222 -3.44 3.92 -9.46
N ALA A 223 -3.57 5.22 -9.17
CA ALA A 223 -3.21 5.82 -7.91
C ALA A 223 -4.46 6.40 -7.21
N CYS A 224 -4.52 6.25 -5.90
CA CYS A 224 -5.60 6.77 -5.05
C CYS A 224 -5.04 7.77 -4.04
N ALA A 225 -5.74 8.88 -3.85
CA ALA A 225 -5.51 9.80 -2.73
C ALA A 225 -6.61 9.59 -1.68
N ILE A 226 -6.22 9.48 -0.42
CA ILE A 226 -7.11 9.14 0.70
C ILE A 226 -6.81 10.09 1.86
N SER A 227 -7.83 10.78 2.35
CA SER A 227 -7.73 11.47 3.64
C SER A 227 -8.08 10.50 4.75
N ALA A 228 -7.28 10.49 5.83
CA ALA A 228 -7.52 9.62 6.95
C ALA A 228 -7.20 10.32 8.28
N LYS A 229 -7.99 10.02 9.31
CA LYS A 229 -7.83 10.57 10.66
C LYS A 229 -8.04 9.48 11.70
N ALA A 230 -7.04 9.28 12.57
CA ALA A 230 -7.13 8.38 13.70
C ALA A 230 -8.34 8.74 14.60
N LEU A 231 -9.02 7.71 15.10
CA LEU A 231 -10.03 7.85 16.13
C LEU A 231 -9.39 7.65 17.49
N GLU A 232 -9.59 8.61 18.38
CA GLU A 232 -9.23 8.46 19.80
C GLU A 232 -9.95 7.26 20.41
N ALA A 233 -9.30 6.55 21.34
CA ALA A 233 -9.82 5.31 21.93
C ALA A 233 -11.25 5.47 22.49
N ASP A 234 -11.52 6.59 23.16
CA ASP A 234 -12.83 6.90 23.76
C ASP A 234 -13.96 7.00 22.71
N ASN A 235 -13.62 7.37 21.47
CA ASN A 235 -14.60 7.47 20.39
C ASN A 235 -14.92 6.11 19.77
N VAL A 236 -14.02 5.13 19.87
CA VAL A 236 -14.20 3.78 19.28
C VAL A 236 -15.27 3.00 20.05
N GLU A 237 -15.31 3.13 21.38
CA GLU A 237 -16.32 2.46 22.21
C GLU A 237 -17.74 2.94 21.89
N LEU A 238 -17.91 4.26 21.70
CA LEU A 238 -19.19 4.86 21.35
C LEU A 238 -19.71 4.40 19.98
N LEU A 239 -18.81 4.20 19.01
CA LEU A 239 -19.16 3.73 17.67
C LEU A 239 -19.65 2.28 17.67
N ASN A 240 -19.07 1.41 18.50
CA ASN A 240 -19.52 0.02 18.63
C ASN A 240 -20.90 -0.10 19.30
N LEU A 241 -21.27 0.85 20.17
CA LEU A 241 -22.60 0.89 20.80
C LEU A 241 -23.70 1.36 19.85
N SER A 242 -23.37 2.16 18.83
CA SER A 242 -24.34 2.70 17.87
C SER A 242 -24.78 1.73 16.76
N GLN A 243 -24.14 0.55 16.69
CA GLN A 243 -24.38 -0.48 15.67
C GLN A 243 -25.07 -1.73 16.23
N LEU A 244 -25.43 -1.73 17.52
CA LEU A 244 -26.25 -2.75 18.20
C LEU A 244 -27.69 -2.26 18.37
#